data_AF-A0A838S822-F1
#
_entry.id   AF-A0A838S822-F1
#
_cell.length_a   1.000
_cell.length_b   1.000
_cell.length_c   1.000
_cell.angle_alpha   90.00
_cell.angle_beta   90.00
_cell.angle_gamma   90.00
#
_symmetry.space_group_name_H-M   'P 1'
#
loop_
_entity.id
_entity.type
_entity.pdbx_description
1 polymer ?
#
loop_
_entity_poly.entity_id
_entity_poly.type
_entity_poly.pdbx_seq_one_letter_code
_entity_poly.pdbx_strand_id
1 'polypeptide(L)' 'MKSAEEIMQMLEAFDLTGSLRDAAELADCSHHTVARYVQSRDAGGVIDQPARRPQ' A
#
# COMPACT_ATOMS: atom_id res chain seq x y z
N MET A 1 -9.85 5.64 -3.01
CA MET A 1 -9.07 4.61 -3.74
C MET A 1 -7.83 5.32 -4.23
N LYS A 2 -6.63 4.83 -3.89
CA LYS A 2 -5.37 5.42 -4.38
C LYS A 2 -5.16 5.03 -5.84
N SER A 3 -4.46 5.86 -6.59
CA SER A 3 -4.05 5.56 -7.97
C SER A 3 -3.01 4.44 -7.99
N ALA A 4 -2.92 3.70 -9.10
CA ALA A 4 -1.91 2.64 -9.25
C ALA A 4 -0.47 3.16 -9.04
N GLU A 5 -0.19 4.40 -9.48
CA GLU A 5 1.08 5.09 -9.26
C GLU A 5 1.36 5.31 -7.76
N GLU A 6 0.40 5.85 -7.02
CA GLU A 6 0.54 6.07 -5.58
C GLU A 6 0.72 4.76 -4.80
N ILE A 7 0.11 3.67 -5.27
CA ILE A 7 0.25 2.34 -4.68
C ILE A 7 1.65 1.80 -4.94
N MET A 8 2.16 1.93 -6.16
CA MET A 8 3.53 1.52 -6.49
C MET A 8 4.58 2.32 -5.71
N GLN A 9 4.45 3.65 -5.65
CA GLN A 9 5.35 4.51 -4.88
C GLN A 9 5.39 4.13 -3.39
N MET A 10 4.23 3.82 -2.81
CA MET A 10 4.12 3.38 -1.43
C MET A 10 4.80 2.03 -1.18
N LEU A 11 4.63 1.08 -2.09
CA LEU A 11 5.24 -0.24 -2.01
C LEU A 11 6.76 -0.17 -2.20
N GLU A 12 7.23 0.67 -3.12
CA GLU A 12 8.66 0.93 -3.32
C GLU A 12 9.29 1.58 -2.08
N ALA A 13 8.62 2.54 -1.45
CA ALA A 13 9.06 3.13 -0.19
C ALA A 13 9.14 2.09 0.94
N PHE A 14 8.21 1.13 0.99
CA PHE A 14 8.27 0.01 1.93
C PHE A 14 9.43 -0.94 1.64
N ASP A 15 9.69 -1.27 0.37
CA ASP A 15 10.81 -2.13 -0.01
C ASP A 15 12.17 -1.47 0.28
N LEU A 16 12.26 -0.15 0.15
CA LEU A 16 13.45 0.63 0.48
C LEU A 16 13.72 0.71 1.99
N THR A 17 12.67 0.94 2.79
CA THR A 17 12.81 1.22 4.23
C THR A 17 12.64 -0.02 5.12
N GLY A 18 11.92 -1.03 4.65
CA GLY A 18 11.46 -2.16 5.47
C GLY A 18 10.46 -1.79 6.56
N SER A 19 9.92 -0.57 6.54
CA SER A 19 9.13 0.02 7.64
C SER A 19 7.81 0.59 7.14
N LEU A 20 6.70 0.14 7.73
CA LEU A 20 5.35 0.62 7.38
C LEU A 20 5.15 2.09 7.73
N ARG A 21 5.83 2.58 8.77
CA ARG A 21 5.73 3.98 9.22
C ARG A 21 6.57 4.88 8.33
N ASP A 22 7.80 4.51 8.03
CA ASP A 22 8.68 5.34 7.21
C ASP A 22 8.18 5.39 5.75
N ALA A 23 7.68 4.28 5.21
CA ALA A 23 7.02 4.25 3.90
C ALA A 23 5.75 5.12 3.84
N ALA A 24 5.00 5.19 4.94
CA ALA A 24 3.80 6.02 5.05
C ALA A 24 4.14 7.51 5.02
N GLU A 25 5.18 7.92 5.73
CA GLU A 25 5.67 9.30 5.70
C GLU A 25 6.20 9.69 4.30
N LEU A 26 6.93 8.78 3.63
CA LEU A 26 7.45 9.03 2.27
C LEU A 26 6.36 9.11 1.20
N ALA A 27 5.28 8.34 1.34
CA ALA A 27 4.18 8.26 0.38
C ALA A 27 2.96 9.12 0.78
N ASP A 28 3.13 10.02 1.75
CA ASP A 28 2.11 10.92 2.31
C ASP A 28 0.77 10.20 2.57
N CYS A 29 0.83 9.12 3.37
CA CYS A 29 -0.34 8.29 3.66
C CYS A 29 -0.29 7.66 5.05
N SER A 30 -1.35 6.96 5.45
CA SER A 30 -1.36 6.20 6.71
C SER A 30 -0.61 4.88 6.59
N HIS A 31 0.15 4.49 7.62
CA HIS A 31 0.80 3.16 7.70
C HIS A 31 -0.18 1.98 7.59
N HIS A 32 -1.46 2.19 7.94
CA HIS A 32 -2.49 1.16 7.76
C HIS A 32 -2.79 0.93 6.27
N THR A 33 -2.68 1.96 5.45
CA THR A 33 -2.83 1.86 3.99
C THR A 33 -1.65 1.07 3.41
N VAL A 34 -0.42 1.39 3.83
CA VAL A 34 0.79 0.63 3.45
C VAL A 34 0.62 -0.84 3.80
N ALA A 35 0.24 -1.14 5.04
CA ALA A 35 0.06 -2.50 5.53
C ALA A 35 -0.98 -3.28 4.70
N ARG A 36 -2.07 -2.62 4.28
CA ARG A 36 -3.10 -3.25 3.44
C ARG A 36 -2.55 -3.68 2.08
N TYR A 37 -1.78 -2.81 1.41
CA TYR A 37 -1.26 -3.11 0.09
C TYR A 37 -0.09 -4.09 0.13
N VAL A 38 0.76 -4.03 1.16
CA VAL A 38 1.81 -5.03 1.40
C VAL A 38 1.20 -6.41 1.58
N GLN A 39 0.21 -6.56 2.47
CA GLN A 39 -0.49 -7.83 2.66
C GLN A 39 -1.18 -8.33 1.38
N SER A 40 -1.79 -7.42 0.62
CA SER A 40 -2.41 -7.78 -0.66
C SER A 40 -1.37 -8.28 -1.67
N ARG A 41 -0.18 -7.67 -1.71
CA ARG A 41 0.93 -8.09 -2.58
C ARG A 41 1.49 -9.45 -2.16
N ASP A 42 1.73 -9.65 -0.86
CA ASP A 42 2.28 -10.89 -0.32
C ASP A 42 1.31 -12.07 -0.49
N ALA A 43 0.00 -11.81 -0.47
CA ALA A 43 -1.03 -12.79 -0.78
C ALA A 43 -1.17 -13.11 -2.28
N GLY A 44 -0.37 -12.48 -3.16
CA GLY A 44 -0.50 -12.58 -4.62
C GLY A 44 -1.79 -11.95 -5.18
N GLY A 45 -2.42 -11.07 -4.40
CA GLY A 45 -3.67 -10.40 -4.75
C GLY A 45 -3.49 -9.20 -5.68
N VAL A 46 -4.58 -8.80 -6.35
CA VAL A 46 -4.58 -7.65 -7.25
C VAL A 46 -4.54 -6.35 -6.45
N ILE A 47 -3.42 -5.64 -6.52
CA ILE A 47 -3.20 -4.36 -5.85
C ILE A 47 -3.99 -3.18 -6.46
N ASP A 48 -4.52 -3.34 -7.68
CA ASP A 48 -5.30 -2.31 -8.41
C ASP A 48 -6.83 -2.46 -8.25
N GLN A 49 -7.31 -3.49 -7.53
CA GLN A 49 -8.76 -3.68 -7.37
C GLN A 49 -9.31 -2.96 -6.13
N PRO A 50 -10.42 -2.20 -6.25
CA PRO A 50 -11.14 -1.71 -5.09
C PRO A 50 -11.62 -2.88 -4.24
N ALA A 51 -11.16 -2.92 -2.98
CA ALA A 51 -11.77 -3.75 -1.97
C ALA A 51 -13.27 -3.39 -1.88
N ARG A 52 -14.14 -4.25 -2.40
CA ARG A 52 -15.59 -4.07 -2.28
C ARG A 52 -15.95 -4.12 -0.80
N ARG A 53 -16.43 -3.00 -0.27
CA ARG A 53 -17.03 -2.95 1.07
C ARG A 53 -18.49 -3.40 0.94
N PRO A 54 -18.92 -4.50 1.59
CA PRO A 54 -20.35 -4.77 1.73
C PRO A 54 -20.97 -3.65 2.57
N GLN A 55 -22.11 -3.15 2.11
CA GLN A 55 -22.85 -2.06 2.74
C GLN A 55 -23.57 -2.55 4.00
#